data_AF-A0A8J9S3F9-F1
#
_entry.id   AF-A0A8J9S3F9-F1
#
_cell.length_a   1.000
_cell.length_b   1.000
_cell.length_c   1.000
_cell.angle_alpha   90.00
_cell.angle_beta   90.00
_cell.angle_gamma   90.00
#
_symmetry.space_group_name_H-M   'P 1'
#
loop_
_entity.id
_entity.type
_entity.pdbx_description
1 polymer ?
#
loop_
_entity_poly.entity_id
_entity_poly.type
_entity_poly.pdbx_seq_one_letter_code
_entity_poly.pdbx_strand_id
1 'polypeptide(L)'
;MLPSNHNHTGVPVVGTGPPRRSSSAKHNLHGNASHHRNGSSLLSSSTILLVLATAIPSFFLGTLTCLFAGIDCQHQSSATVNLLEAWRSADRESTSCTASSIEHQLQARIQTLQAQWEADLETKIQQRTRQMVKPDGSDTSTSGYHRDWLFPSDRTGRFVTALVRTPKLGLVDNLDLGVPVDPPGKGYEDVLLLYSRESTLPQPVRDDPTLTFMANTTAALEHCDFVNVVLTEHSAGRKQCIAVVPQYESYHLQKWMRAHPQSGKLDTAVPLRLVSRGHADNGRQNFIPPALEDARQAWEVLKQYLDSVDAVLEELKPLLENIAIENTVIVMVVNFGQTELLMNFVCAAKSRSLDLSNVIVFTTDQESTDLATSLGLTAYYDQR
;
A
#
# COMPACT_ATOMS: atom_id res chain seq x y z
N MET A 1 15.91 51.59 -18.82
CA MET A 1 16.83 51.64 -19.97
C MET A 1 16.65 50.35 -20.76
N LEU A 2 16.00 50.47 -21.94
CA LEU A 2 15.92 49.58 -23.13
C LEU A 2 15.60 48.07 -22.97
N PRO A 3 14.96 47.43 -23.98
CA PRO A 3 13.77 47.87 -24.72
C PRO A 3 12.75 46.73 -24.96
N SER A 4 11.57 47.12 -25.47
CA SER A 4 10.60 46.23 -26.09
C SER A 4 11.10 45.72 -27.45
N ASN A 5 10.64 44.53 -27.85
CA ASN A 5 10.59 44.14 -29.25
C ASN A 5 9.45 43.14 -29.46
N HIS A 6 8.41 43.59 -30.15
CA HIS A 6 7.45 42.74 -30.83
C HIS A 6 8.12 42.12 -32.06
N ASN A 7 7.87 40.84 -32.30
CA ASN A 7 7.74 40.34 -33.67
C ASN A 7 6.76 39.17 -33.72
N HIS A 8 5.64 39.41 -34.38
CA HIS A 8 4.67 38.42 -34.82
C HIS A 8 5.26 37.61 -35.98
N THR A 9 5.20 36.29 -35.89
CA THR A 9 5.05 35.42 -37.07
C THR A 9 4.09 34.29 -36.69
N GLY A 10 2.92 34.31 -37.33
CA GLY A 10 1.91 33.27 -37.21
C GLY A 10 2.19 32.12 -38.17
N VAL A 11 1.94 30.90 -37.70
CA VAL A 11 1.73 29.70 -38.53
C VAL A 11 0.51 28.99 -37.95
N PRO A 12 -0.48 28.56 -38.77
CA PRO A 12 -1.78 28.11 -38.30
C PRO A 12 -1.70 26.66 -37.83
N VAL A 13 -2.19 26.36 -36.62
CA VAL A 13 -2.44 24.98 -36.20
C VAL A 13 -3.92 24.67 -36.45
N VAL A 14 -4.12 23.85 -37.48
CA VAL A 14 -5.38 23.23 -37.87
C VAL A 14 -5.90 22.38 -36.72
N GLY A 15 -7.11 22.70 -36.26
CA GLY A 15 -7.82 21.92 -35.24
C GLY A 15 -8.28 20.58 -35.80
N THR A 16 -7.75 19.49 -35.25
CA THR A 16 -8.29 18.15 -35.42
C THR A 16 -9.18 17.83 -34.23
N GLY A 17 -10.49 18.10 -34.37
CA GLY A 17 -11.50 17.63 -33.44
C GLY A 17 -11.64 16.10 -33.48
N PRO A 18 -12.15 15.48 -32.40
CA PRO A 18 -12.36 14.04 -32.36
C PRO A 18 -13.53 13.64 -33.29
N PRO A 19 -13.48 12.44 -33.90
CA PRO A 19 -14.48 12.03 -34.87
C PRO A 19 -15.84 11.73 -34.21
N ARG A 20 -16.90 12.28 -34.78
CA ARG A 20 -18.29 11.87 -34.58
C ARG A 20 -18.44 10.38 -34.90
N ARG A 21 -19.02 9.60 -33.98
CA ARG A 21 -19.71 8.34 -34.31
C ARG A 21 -21.19 8.46 -34.04
N SER A 22 -21.97 8.17 -35.08
CA SER A 22 -23.42 8.12 -35.10
C SER A 22 -23.96 6.79 -34.57
N SER A 23 -25.01 6.91 -33.77
CA SER A 23 -26.25 6.11 -33.72
C SER A 23 -26.21 4.57 -33.62
N SER A 24 -26.97 4.12 -32.62
CA SER A 24 -27.93 3.01 -32.65
C SER A 24 -27.42 1.59 -32.38
N ALA A 25 -27.62 1.14 -31.14
CA ALA A 25 -28.17 -0.19 -30.88
C ALA A 25 -28.92 -0.17 -29.55
N LYS A 26 -30.26 -0.21 -29.63
CA LYS A 26 -31.17 -0.55 -28.53
C LYS A 26 -30.93 -2.01 -28.15
N HIS A 27 -30.81 -2.32 -26.87
CA HIS A 27 -31.27 -3.61 -26.35
C HIS A 27 -31.89 -3.45 -24.97
N ASN A 28 -33.06 -4.04 -24.86
CA ASN A 28 -34.03 -3.88 -23.79
C ASN A 28 -33.58 -4.57 -22.50
N LEU A 29 -33.67 -3.84 -21.39
CA LEU A 29 -33.93 -4.39 -20.07
C LEU A 29 -35.35 -4.95 -20.05
N HIS A 30 -35.54 -6.24 -19.78
CA HIS A 30 -36.74 -6.80 -19.15
C HIS A 30 -36.40 -8.19 -18.58
N GLY A 31 -36.59 -8.33 -17.27
CA GLY A 31 -36.40 -9.57 -16.51
C GLY A 31 -37.08 -9.42 -15.16
N ASN A 32 -38.41 -9.33 -15.20
CA ASN A 32 -39.30 -9.22 -14.06
C ASN A 32 -39.48 -10.62 -13.44
N ALA A 33 -39.25 -10.76 -12.13
CA ALA A 33 -39.71 -11.92 -11.36
C ALA A 33 -39.98 -11.51 -9.92
N SER A 34 -41.24 -11.17 -9.66
CA SER A 34 -41.85 -11.04 -8.33
C SER A 34 -42.45 -12.39 -7.87
N HIS A 35 -42.59 -12.52 -6.54
CA HIS A 35 -43.23 -13.57 -5.70
C HIS A 35 -42.19 -14.36 -4.89
N HIS A 36 -42.25 -14.53 -3.55
CA HIS A 36 -43.32 -14.44 -2.56
C HIS A 36 -42.72 -14.20 -1.15
N ARG A 37 -43.42 -13.44 -0.30
CA ARG A 37 -43.18 -13.30 1.15
C ARG A 37 -43.83 -14.45 1.93
N ASN A 38 -43.09 -15.04 2.88
CA ASN A 38 -43.45 -15.32 4.29
C ASN A 38 -42.85 -16.63 4.81
N GLY A 39 -42.20 -16.57 5.98
CA GLY A 39 -41.74 -17.74 6.71
C GLY A 39 -40.75 -17.41 7.82
N SER A 40 -41.25 -16.83 8.91
CA SER A 40 -40.55 -16.82 10.20
C SER A 40 -40.31 -18.24 10.69
N SER A 41 -39.11 -18.55 11.19
CA SER A 41 -38.89 -19.00 12.59
C SER A 41 -37.63 -19.85 12.80
N LEU A 42 -36.99 -19.56 13.94
CA LEU A 42 -36.31 -20.49 14.87
C LEU A 42 -34.94 -21.05 14.49
N LEU A 43 -33.91 -20.33 14.93
CA LEU A 43 -32.62 -20.93 15.29
C LEU A 43 -32.86 -21.99 16.38
N SER A 44 -32.56 -23.24 16.05
CA SER A 44 -32.60 -24.38 16.98
C SER A 44 -31.78 -24.08 18.23
N SER A 45 -32.28 -24.47 19.41
CA SER A 45 -31.61 -24.35 20.71
C SER A 45 -30.19 -24.91 20.73
N SER A 46 -29.87 -25.86 19.84
CA SER A 46 -28.52 -26.39 19.63
C SER A 46 -27.54 -25.36 19.07
N THR A 47 -28.02 -24.42 18.25
CA THR A 47 -27.23 -23.33 17.65
C THR A 47 -26.91 -22.25 18.68
N ILE A 48 -27.83 -21.97 19.60
CA ILE A 48 -27.62 -21.02 20.70
C ILE A 48 -26.61 -21.59 21.71
N LEU A 49 -26.68 -22.90 22.00
CA LEU A 49 -25.72 -23.57 22.87
C LEU A 49 -24.32 -23.63 22.26
N LEU A 50 -24.22 -23.82 20.94
CA LEU A 50 -22.94 -23.78 20.22
C LEU A 50 -22.33 -22.36 20.24
N VAL A 51 -23.14 -21.32 20.01
CA VAL A 51 -22.69 -19.92 20.05
C VAL A 51 -22.28 -19.51 21.47
N LEU A 52 -22.97 -19.95 22.51
CA LEU A 52 -22.59 -19.68 23.90
C LEU A 52 -21.33 -20.45 24.32
N ALA A 53 -21.16 -21.69 23.85
CA ALA A 53 -19.97 -22.50 24.14
C ALA A 53 -18.71 -22.04 23.40
N THR A 54 -18.83 -21.35 22.25
CA THR A 54 -17.67 -20.86 21.50
C THR A 54 -17.39 -19.38 21.72
N ALA A 55 -18.41 -18.53 21.88
CA ALA A 55 -18.21 -17.08 21.96
C ALA A 55 -17.74 -16.62 23.35
N ILE A 56 -18.23 -17.26 24.43
CA ILE A 56 -17.89 -16.87 25.80
C ILE A 56 -16.41 -17.19 26.11
N PRO A 57 -15.87 -18.39 25.81
CA PRO A 57 -14.44 -18.64 25.99
C PRO A 57 -13.58 -17.73 25.12
N SER A 58 -14.01 -17.41 23.90
CA SER A 58 -13.27 -16.52 22.98
C SER A 58 -13.19 -15.08 23.50
N PHE A 59 -14.24 -14.59 24.14
CA PHE A 59 -14.27 -13.24 24.70
C PHE A 59 -13.43 -13.13 25.99
N PHE A 60 -13.43 -14.17 26.82
CA PHE A 60 -12.59 -14.21 28.04
C PHE A 60 -11.11 -14.53 27.75
N LEU A 61 -10.81 -15.33 26.72
CA LEU A 61 -9.43 -15.52 26.25
C LEU A 61 -8.90 -14.23 25.62
N GLY A 62 -9.71 -13.54 24.81
CA GLY A 62 -9.35 -12.28 24.16
C GLY A 62 -9.09 -11.14 25.15
N THR A 63 -9.90 -11.05 26.21
CA THR A 63 -9.70 -10.03 27.26
C THR A 63 -8.52 -10.34 28.17
N LEU A 64 -8.23 -11.62 28.46
CA LEU A 64 -6.99 -11.99 29.14
C LEU A 64 -5.76 -11.66 28.28
N THR A 65 -5.78 -11.94 26.97
CA THR A 65 -4.65 -11.61 26.08
C THR A 65 -4.42 -10.10 25.95
N CYS A 66 -5.47 -9.27 26.02
CA CYS A 66 -5.31 -7.80 26.01
C CYS A 66 -4.75 -7.25 27.33
N LEU A 67 -5.01 -7.91 28.47
CA LEU A 67 -4.41 -7.55 29.76
C LEU A 67 -2.93 -7.96 29.89
N PHE A 68 -2.48 -8.91 29.07
CA PHE A 68 -1.06 -9.32 28.99
C PHE A 68 -0.30 -8.77 27.78
N ALA A 69 -0.93 -7.94 26.94
CA ALA A 69 -0.31 -7.28 25.78
C ALA A 69 0.67 -6.14 26.14
N GLY A 70 1.26 -6.18 27.34
CA GLY A 70 2.41 -5.37 27.75
C GLY A 70 3.72 -6.17 27.80
N ILE A 71 3.74 -7.42 27.33
CA ILE A 71 4.95 -8.26 27.30
C ILE A 71 5.17 -8.79 25.87
N ASP A 72 6.40 -8.60 25.40
CA ASP A 72 6.89 -8.71 24.04
C ASP A 72 6.58 -10.01 23.27
N CYS A 73 6.20 -9.77 22.01
CA CYS A 73 6.59 -10.46 20.77
C CYS A 73 6.38 -11.98 20.58
N GLN A 74 5.48 -12.27 19.62
CA GLN A 74 5.60 -13.26 18.54
C GLN A 74 6.49 -14.49 18.75
N HIS A 75 5.85 -15.65 18.98
CA HIS A 75 6.37 -16.91 18.48
C HIS A 75 5.21 -17.82 18.05
N GLN A 76 4.93 -17.86 16.76
CA GLN A 76 4.04 -18.85 16.16
C GLN A 76 4.90 -20.10 15.89
N SER A 77 4.78 -21.13 16.72
CA SER A 77 5.39 -22.43 16.44
C SER A 77 4.31 -23.48 16.23
N SER A 78 4.32 -24.05 15.03
CA SER A 78 3.58 -25.26 14.67
C SER A 78 4.22 -26.44 15.39
N ALA A 79 3.77 -26.71 16.62
CA ALA A 79 4.11 -27.93 17.34
C ALA A 79 2.86 -28.36 18.11
N THR A 80 1.98 -29.12 17.47
CA THR A 80 0.98 -29.94 18.15
C THR A 80 1.70 -31.05 18.90
N VAL A 81 2.30 -30.70 20.03
CA VAL A 81 2.77 -31.66 21.03
C VAL A 81 1.55 -32.03 21.86
N ASN A 82 1.33 -33.35 22.03
CA ASN A 82 0.23 -33.97 22.77
C ASN A 82 0.06 -33.43 24.21
N LEU A 83 -0.54 -32.25 24.35
CA LEU A 83 -0.93 -31.66 25.64
C LEU A 83 -1.96 -32.53 26.38
N LEU A 84 -2.73 -33.36 25.66
CA LEU A 84 -3.74 -34.24 26.25
C LEU A 84 -3.15 -35.45 27.01
N GLU A 85 -1.95 -35.91 26.68
CA GLU A 85 -1.30 -37.03 27.41
C GLU A 85 -0.68 -36.55 28.73
N ALA A 86 -0.16 -35.33 28.78
CA ALA A 86 0.40 -34.75 30.00
C ALA A 86 -0.65 -34.51 31.09
N TRP A 87 -1.90 -34.21 30.73
CA TRP A 87 -3.00 -34.03 31.69
C TRP A 87 -3.50 -35.34 32.31
N ARG A 88 -3.40 -36.49 31.61
CA ARG A 88 -3.88 -37.77 32.14
C ARG A 88 -2.92 -38.42 33.15
N SER A 89 -1.63 -38.06 33.13
CA SER A 89 -0.64 -38.59 34.07
C SER A 89 -0.52 -37.78 35.36
N ALA A 90 -1.12 -36.59 35.45
CA ALA A 90 -0.95 -35.68 36.59
C ALA A 90 -1.86 -35.99 37.81
N ASP A 91 -2.83 -36.91 37.68
CA ASP A 91 -3.80 -37.21 38.75
C ASP A 91 -3.34 -38.27 39.78
N ARG A 92 -2.06 -38.66 39.76
CA ARG A 92 -1.50 -39.61 40.75
C ARG A 92 -0.10 -39.24 41.19
N GLU A 93 0.07 -38.07 41.79
CA GLU A 93 0.98 -37.91 42.93
C GLU A 93 0.75 -36.55 43.61
N SER A 94 0.41 -36.64 44.90
CA SER A 94 0.39 -35.51 45.82
C SER A 94 1.76 -34.83 45.85
N THR A 95 1.91 -33.72 45.12
CA THR A 95 2.92 -32.69 45.41
C THR A 95 2.31 -31.33 45.16
N SER A 96 2.29 -30.50 46.20
CA SER A 96 1.87 -29.10 46.10
C SER A 96 2.89 -28.32 45.27
N CYS A 97 2.78 -28.37 43.95
CA CYS A 97 3.43 -27.42 43.08
C CYS A 97 2.52 -26.18 43.02
N THR A 98 2.89 -25.12 43.75
CA THR A 98 2.25 -23.81 43.56
C THR A 98 2.37 -23.42 42.09
N ALA A 99 1.34 -22.81 41.51
CA ALA A 99 1.29 -22.47 40.08
C ALA A 99 2.56 -21.75 39.57
N SER A 100 3.26 -20.98 40.43
CA SER A 100 4.54 -20.34 40.10
C SER A 100 5.69 -21.31 39.80
N SER A 101 5.70 -22.50 40.42
CA SER A 101 6.73 -23.53 40.18
C SER A 101 6.59 -24.15 38.79
N ILE A 102 5.34 -24.38 38.36
CA ILE A 102 5.04 -24.90 37.02
C ILE A 102 5.36 -23.86 35.95
N GLU A 103 5.04 -22.58 36.20
CA GLU A 103 5.36 -21.48 35.29
C GLU A 103 6.88 -21.33 35.09
N HIS A 104 7.66 -21.33 36.19
CA HIS A 104 9.12 -21.28 36.10
C HIS A 104 9.73 -22.48 35.37
N GLN A 105 9.21 -23.70 35.61
CA GLN A 105 9.67 -24.90 34.91
C GLN A 105 9.35 -24.85 33.41
N LEU A 106 8.16 -24.38 33.04
CA LEU A 106 7.76 -24.23 31.65
C LEU A 106 8.63 -23.19 30.92
N GLN A 107 8.89 -22.06 31.57
CA GLN A 107 9.70 -20.98 31.00
C GLN A 107 11.17 -21.40 30.83
N ALA A 108 11.73 -22.12 31.80
CA ALA A 108 13.07 -22.72 31.68
C ALA A 108 13.13 -23.76 30.54
N ARG A 109 12.06 -24.55 30.34
CA ARG A 109 11.98 -25.51 29.25
C ARG A 109 11.90 -24.83 27.88
N ILE A 110 11.11 -23.76 27.76
CA ILE A 110 11.01 -22.96 26.52
C ILE A 110 12.39 -22.39 26.15
N GLN A 111 13.08 -21.78 27.11
CA GLN A 111 14.43 -21.23 26.88
C GLN A 111 15.42 -22.31 26.43
N THR A 112 15.37 -23.49 27.06
CA THR A 112 16.23 -24.63 26.67
C THR A 112 15.94 -25.10 25.25
N LEU A 113 14.67 -25.24 24.88
CA LEU A 113 14.27 -25.65 23.53
C LEU A 113 14.66 -24.60 22.48
N GLN A 114 14.54 -23.32 22.81
CA GLN A 114 14.95 -22.23 21.94
C GLN A 114 16.47 -22.25 21.69
N ALA A 115 17.27 -22.40 22.74
CA ALA A 115 18.73 -22.52 22.62
C ALA A 115 19.15 -23.76 21.80
N GLN A 116 18.47 -24.90 21.98
CA GLN A 116 18.72 -26.10 21.19
C GLN A 116 18.39 -25.90 19.70
N TRP A 117 17.27 -25.23 19.42
CA TRP A 117 16.87 -24.90 18.04
C TRP A 117 17.86 -23.95 17.37
N GLU A 118 18.31 -22.91 18.08
CA GLU A 118 19.31 -21.96 17.58
C GLU A 118 20.64 -22.66 17.26
N ALA A 119 21.11 -23.57 18.12
CA ALA A 119 22.34 -24.33 17.90
C ALA A 119 22.23 -25.30 16.69
N ASP A 120 21.09 -25.97 16.51
CA ASP A 120 20.83 -26.81 15.33
C ASP A 120 20.79 -25.97 14.05
N LEU A 121 20.14 -24.81 14.09
CA LEU A 121 20.07 -23.90 12.96
C LEU A 121 21.47 -23.37 12.57
N GLU A 122 22.27 -22.97 13.55
CA GLU A 122 23.64 -22.52 13.31
C GLU A 122 24.49 -23.63 12.69
N THR A 123 24.37 -24.85 13.19
CA THR A 123 25.07 -26.02 12.62
C THR A 123 24.68 -26.26 11.16
N LYS A 124 23.38 -26.20 10.84
CA LYS A 124 22.87 -26.33 9.46
C LYS A 124 23.37 -25.21 8.56
N ILE A 125 23.43 -23.97 9.05
CA ILE A 125 23.98 -22.83 8.31
C ILE A 125 25.47 -23.06 8.03
N GLN A 126 26.26 -23.42 9.04
CA GLN A 126 27.70 -23.68 8.88
C GLN A 126 27.98 -24.83 7.90
N GLN A 127 27.20 -25.91 7.94
CA GLN A 127 27.29 -27.01 6.98
C GLN A 127 27.03 -26.52 5.55
N ARG A 128 25.98 -25.72 5.34
CA ARG A 128 25.63 -25.18 4.02
C ARG A 128 26.71 -24.22 3.48
N THR A 129 27.27 -23.37 4.35
CA THR A 129 28.38 -22.48 4.00
C THR A 129 29.61 -23.29 3.57
N ARG A 130 29.95 -24.38 4.27
CA ARG A 130 31.08 -25.25 3.89
C ARG A 130 30.84 -25.98 2.56
N GLN A 131 29.61 -26.39 2.27
CA GLN A 131 29.24 -27.00 0.99
C GLN A 131 29.36 -26.01 -0.19
N MET A 132 29.09 -24.72 0.05
CA MET A 132 29.23 -23.67 -0.97
C MET A 132 30.68 -23.21 -1.20
N VAL A 133 31.62 -23.56 -0.32
CA VAL A 133 33.05 -23.17 -0.39
C VAL A 133 33.95 -24.32 -0.89
N LYS A 134 33.39 -25.36 -1.55
CA LYS A 134 34.26 -26.34 -2.22
C LYS A 134 35.05 -25.65 -3.34
N PRO A 135 36.40 -25.74 -3.36
CA PRO A 135 37.18 -25.22 -4.47
C PRO A 135 36.89 -26.04 -5.72
N ASP A 136 36.76 -25.37 -6.86
CA ASP A 136 36.70 -26.00 -8.18
C ASP A 136 37.85 -26.99 -8.32
N GLY A 137 37.50 -28.27 -8.33
CA GLY A 137 38.47 -29.36 -8.28
C GLY A 137 37.81 -30.67 -8.65
N SER A 138 37.78 -30.91 -9.97
CA SER A 138 37.55 -32.17 -10.69
C SER A 138 36.29 -32.96 -10.34
N ASP A 139 35.37 -33.05 -11.30
CA ASP A 139 35.01 -34.37 -11.82
C ASP A 139 34.49 -34.30 -13.26
N THR A 140 35.19 -35.04 -14.12
CA THR A 140 34.82 -35.38 -15.48
C THR A 140 33.65 -36.36 -15.53
N SER A 141 32.84 -36.19 -16.59
CA SER A 141 31.92 -37.16 -17.21
C SER A 141 30.50 -37.32 -16.64
N THR A 142 29.53 -36.72 -17.32
CA THR A 142 28.63 -37.46 -18.23
C THR A 142 27.86 -36.48 -19.12
N SER A 143 27.84 -36.76 -20.42
CA SER A 143 27.17 -35.99 -21.45
C SER A 143 25.64 -36.07 -21.31
N GLY A 144 25.06 -35.05 -20.68
CA GLY A 144 23.69 -34.62 -20.91
C GLY A 144 23.73 -33.12 -21.15
N TYR A 145 22.98 -32.61 -22.11
CA TYR A 145 22.78 -31.17 -22.28
C TYR A 145 22.18 -30.62 -20.98
N HIS A 146 23.00 -30.21 -20.02
CA HIS A 146 22.57 -29.38 -18.92
C HIS A 146 22.24 -28.03 -19.55
N ARG A 147 20.94 -27.72 -19.63
CA ARG A 147 20.52 -26.34 -19.87
C ARG A 147 21.09 -25.54 -18.70
N ASP A 148 22.11 -24.72 -18.96
CA ASP A 148 22.70 -23.83 -17.96
C ASP A 148 21.68 -22.73 -17.65
N TRP A 149 20.76 -23.02 -16.72
CA TRP A 149 19.79 -22.06 -16.23
C TRP A 149 20.54 -20.92 -15.53
N LEU A 150 20.14 -19.68 -15.81
CA LEU A 150 20.67 -18.50 -15.14
C LEU A 150 20.55 -18.60 -13.61
N PHE A 151 19.55 -19.34 -13.12
CA PHE A 151 19.33 -19.66 -11.71
C PHE A 151 19.29 -21.18 -11.49
N PRO A 152 20.37 -21.79 -10.99
CA PRO A 152 20.37 -23.21 -10.66
C PRO A 152 19.29 -23.59 -9.64
N SER A 153 18.56 -24.68 -9.92
CA SER A 153 17.40 -25.13 -9.14
C SER A 153 17.72 -25.49 -7.69
N ASP A 154 18.95 -25.95 -7.44
CA ASP A 154 19.50 -26.32 -6.14
C ASP A 154 19.91 -25.12 -5.27
N ARG A 155 20.09 -23.93 -5.86
CA ARG A 155 20.56 -22.72 -5.16
C ARG A 155 19.50 -21.62 -5.12
N THR A 156 19.15 -21.08 -6.29
CA THR A 156 18.34 -19.87 -6.44
C THR A 156 16.97 -20.14 -7.04
N GLY A 157 16.77 -21.30 -7.68
CA GLY A 157 15.51 -21.70 -8.32
C GLY A 157 14.28 -21.72 -7.41
N ARG A 158 14.47 -21.81 -6.08
CA ARG A 158 13.36 -21.71 -5.10
C ARG A 158 12.81 -20.29 -4.96
N PHE A 159 13.57 -19.28 -5.36
CA PHE A 159 13.20 -17.87 -5.30
C PHE A 159 12.89 -17.33 -6.69
N VAL A 160 13.77 -17.65 -7.66
CA VAL A 160 13.69 -17.18 -9.05
C VAL A 160 14.17 -18.29 -9.97
N THR A 161 13.34 -18.68 -10.94
CA THR A 161 13.66 -19.65 -11.99
C THR A 161 14.20 -18.97 -13.25
N ALA A 162 13.67 -17.79 -13.61
CA ALA A 162 14.14 -17.00 -14.74
C ALA A 162 13.95 -15.50 -14.49
N LEU A 163 14.69 -14.70 -15.25
CA LEU A 163 14.66 -13.25 -15.20
C LEU A 163 14.65 -12.70 -16.62
N VAL A 164 13.72 -11.80 -16.90
CA VAL A 164 13.67 -11.08 -18.17
C VAL A 164 13.43 -9.60 -17.93
N ARG A 165 13.89 -8.78 -18.86
CA ARG A 165 13.53 -7.37 -18.95
C ARG A 165 12.42 -7.19 -19.99
N THR A 166 11.55 -6.21 -19.77
CA THR A 166 10.52 -5.83 -20.75
C THR A 166 10.32 -4.30 -20.71
N PRO A 167 9.84 -3.66 -21.79
CA PRO A 167 9.70 -2.20 -21.79
C PRO A 167 8.82 -1.68 -20.65
N LYS A 168 9.29 -0.62 -19.98
CA LYS A 168 8.58 0.01 -18.85
C LYS A 168 7.20 0.51 -19.25
N LEU A 169 7.07 1.18 -20.40
CA LEU A 169 5.78 1.65 -20.91
C LEU A 169 4.80 0.49 -21.11
N GLY A 170 5.28 -0.64 -21.65
CA GLY A 170 4.44 -1.81 -21.82
C GLY A 170 3.93 -2.39 -20.51
N LEU A 171 4.60 -2.18 -19.37
CA LEU A 171 4.06 -2.58 -18.06
C LEU A 171 3.02 -1.58 -17.55
N VAL A 172 3.34 -0.28 -17.63
CA VAL A 172 2.48 0.80 -17.12
C VAL A 172 1.18 0.93 -17.93
N ASP A 173 1.21 0.62 -19.22
CA ASP A 173 0.02 0.60 -20.07
C ASP A 173 -0.88 -0.62 -19.78
N ASN A 174 -0.28 -1.74 -19.35
CA ASN A 174 -1.00 -2.98 -19.05
C ASN A 174 -1.56 -3.04 -17.62
N LEU A 175 -0.91 -2.35 -16.66
CA LEU A 175 -1.24 -2.41 -15.25
C LEU A 175 -1.46 -1.00 -14.69
N ASP A 176 -2.63 -0.75 -14.10
CA ASP A 176 -2.86 0.45 -13.31
C ASP A 176 -2.09 0.36 -11.99
N LEU A 177 -1.01 1.14 -11.87
CA LEU A 177 -0.15 1.16 -10.69
C LEU A 177 -0.65 2.13 -9.61
N GLY A 178 -1.73 2.88 -9.86
CA GLY A 178 -2.35 3.81 -8.91
C GLY A 178 -1.48 5.02 -8.55
N VAL A 179 -0.34 5.21 -9.21
CA VAL A 179 0.56 6.35 -9.04
C VAL A 179 1.11 6.79 -10.40
N PRO A 180 1.42 8.09 -10.58
CA PRO A 180 2.16 8.55 -11.74
C PRO A 180 3.51 7.83 -11.82
N VAL A 181 3.85 7.32 -13.00
CA VAL A 181 5.11 6.64 -13.25
C VAL A 181 5.99 7.55 -14.11
N ASP A 182 7.23 7.75 -13.68
CA ASP A 182 8.18 8.55 -14.45
C ASP A 182 8.39 7.99 -15.87
N PRO A 183 8.60 8.84 -16.88
CA PRO A 183 8.89 8.36 -18.23
C PRO A 183 10.18 7.51 -18.26
N PRO A 184 10.34 6.61 -19.25
CA PRO A 184 11.57 5.89 -19.48
C PRO A 184 12.74 6.85 -19.67
N GLY A 185 13.86 6.59 -18.99
CA GLY A 185 15.10 7.36 -19.14
C GLY A 185 16.31 6.44 -19.19
N LYS A 186 17.47 7.01 -19.53
CA LYS A 186 18.70 6.26 -19.79
C LYS A 186 19.09 5.38 -18.59
N GLY A 187 19.09 4.06 -18.75
CA GLY A 187 19.44 3.08 -17.71
C GLY A 187 18.27 2.56 -16.87
N TYR A 188 17.03 2.99 -17.13
CA TYR A 188 15.80 2.50 -16.48
C TYR A 188 14.61 2.47 -17.46
N GLU A 189 14.90 2.18 -18.73
CA GLU A 189 13.91 2.07 -19.82
C GLU A 189 13.04 0.80 -19.70
N ASP A 190 13.57 -0.20 -19.02
CA ASP A 190 12.96 -1.51 -18.84
C ASP A 190 12.50 -1.72 -17.41
N VAL A 191 11.56 -2.65 -17.23
CA VAL A 191 11.25 -3.26 -15.94
C VAL A 191 11.85 -4.66 -15.88
N LEU A 192 12.18 -5.10 -14.66
CA LEU A 192 12.72 -6.43 -14.40
C LEU A 192 11.59 -7.36 -13.92
N LEU A 193 11.37 -8.45 -14.65
CA LEU A 193 10.44 -9.51 -14.25
C LEU A 193 11.24 -10.70 -13.71
N LEU A 194 10.84 -11.16 -12.52
CA LEU A 194 11.40 -12.34 -11.86
C LEU A 194 10.31 -13.41 -11.80
N TYR A 195 10.54 -14.54 -12.47
CA TYR A 195 9.63 -15.68 -12.43
C TYR A 195 10.01 -16.61 -11.31
N SER A 196 9.07 -16.95 -10.44
CA SER A 196 9.33 -17.81 -9.28
C SER A 196 9.20 -19.30 -9.58
N ARG A 197 8.57 -19.67 -10.70
CA ARG A 197 8.32 -21.07 -11.09
C ARG A 197 8.44 -21.27 -12.60
N GLU A 198 8.78 -22.50 -13.01
CA GLU A 198 8.76 -22.87 -14.43
C GLU A 198 7.37 -22.71 -15.06
N SER A 199 6.29 -22.97 -14.30
CA SER A 199 4.91 -22.87 -14.79
C SER A 199 4.51 -21.47 -15.22
N THR A 200 5.14 -20.42 -14.66
CA THR A 200 4.86 -19.02 -15.00
C THR A 200 5.71 -18.52 -16.17
N LEU A 201 6.61 -19.34 -16.72
CA LEU A 201 7.48 -18.93 -17.82
C LEU A 201 6.69 -18.84 -19.13
N PRO A 202 6.82 -17.75 -19.91
CA PRO A 202 6.30 -17.69 -21.26
C PRO A 202 7.10 -18.62 -22.19
N GLN A 203 6.49 -19.07 -23.29
CA GLN A 203 7.08 -20.10 -24.16
C GLN A 203 8.50 -19.74 -24.67
N PRO A 204 8.78 -18.49 -25.13
CA PRO A 204 10.11 -18.12 -25.61
C PRO A 204 11.23 -18.31 -24.57
N VAL A 205 10.93 -18.07 -23.28
CA VAL A 205 11.90 -18.23 -22.17
C VAL A 205 12.12 -19.72 -21.85
N ARG A 206 11.11 -20.57 -22.06
CA ARG A 206 11.25 -22.03 -21.91
C ARG A 206 12.09 -22.65 -23.03
N ASP A 207 11.97 -22.10 -24.23
CA ASP A 207 12.72 -22.53 -25.40
C ASP A 207 14.19 -22.09 -25.30
N ASP A 208 14.42 -20.85 -24.87
CA ASP A 208 15.74 -20.26 -24.61
C ASP A 208 15.83 -19.66 -23.19
N PRO A 209 16.36 -20.42 -22.21
CA PRO A 209 16.58 -19.94 -20.84
C PRO A 209 17.60 -18.80 -20.71
N THR A 210 18.35 -18.48 -21.78
CA THR A 210 19.30 -17.37 -21.81
C THR A 210 18.68 -16.06 -22.30
N LEU A 211 17.42 -16.09 -22.72
CA LEU A 211 16.68 -14.90 -23.13
C LEU A 211 16.55 -13.93 -21.96
N THR A 212 17.16 -12.74 -22.10
CA THR A 212 17.16 -11.70 -21.04
C THR A 212 16.21 -10.53 -21.31
N PHE A 213 15.56 -10.50 -22.47
CA PHE A 213 14.66 -9.42 -22.88
C PHE A 213 13.48 -9.92 -23.70
N MET A 214 12.30 -9.39 -23.40
CA MET A 214 11.06 -9.59 -24.16
C MET A 214 10.47 -8.25 -24.52
N ALA A 215 10.23 -7.99 -25.81
CA ALA A 215 9.68 -6.71 -26.27
C ALA A 215 8.19 -6.56 -25.93
N ASN A 216 7.46 -7.67 -25.85
CA ASN A 216 6.02 -7.68 -25.57
C ASN A 216 5.76 -7.99 -24.09
N THR A 217 5.44 -6.96 -23.31
CA THR A 217 5.16 -7.09 -21.87
C THR A 217 3.94 -7.96 -21.59
N THR A 218 2.89 -7.92 -22.43
CA THR A 218 1.69 -8.76 -22.26
C THR A 218 2.05 -10.24 -22.39
N ALA A 219 2.87 -10.59 -23.38
CA ALA A 219 3.36 -11.97 -23.55
C ALA A 219 4.28 -12.38 -22.39
N ALA A 220 5.09 -11.46 -21.85
CA ALA A 220 5.93 -11.73 -20.69
C ALA A 220 5.13 -12.06 -19.41
N LEU A 221 3.86 -11.65 -19.34
CA LEU A 221 2.96 -11.88 -18.20
C LEU A 221 1.90 -12.95 -18.47
N GLU A 222 1.91 -13.60 -19.65
CA GLU A 222 0.79 -14.45 -20.13
C GLU A 222 0.44 -15.62 -19.21
N HIS A 223 1.42 -16.15 -18.46
CA HIS A 223 1.26 -17.28 -17.53
C HIS A 223 1.36 -16.87 -16.06
N CYS A 224 1.28 -15.57 -15.74
CA CYS A 224 1.33 -15.07 -14.38
C CYS A 224 -0.10 -14.87 -13.83
N ASP A 225 -0.50 -15.68 -12.84
CA ASP A 225 -1.75 -15.46 -12.11
C ASP A 225 -1.65 -14.28 -11.11
N PHE A 226 -0.43 -13.99 -10.64
CA PHE A 226 -0.14 -12.93 -9.67
C PHE A 226 1.12 -12.17 -10.09
N VAL A 227 1.10 -10.84 -9.97
CA VAL A 227 2.25 -9.97 -10.23
C VAL A 227 2.42 -8.99 -9.08
N ASN A 228 3.49 -9.17 -8.29
CA ASN A 228 3.85 -8.24 -7.22
C ASN A 228 4.79 -7.16 -7.77
N VAL A 229 4.32 -5.91 -7.83
CA VAL A 229 5.08 -4.78 -8.38
C VAL A 229 5.84 -4.05 -7.28
N VAL A 230 7.16 -3.96 -7.43
CA VAL A 230 8.05 -3.21 -6.53
C VAL A 230 8.58 -1.98 -7.26
N LEU A 231 8.12 -0.79 -6.86
CA LEU A 231 8.61 0.47 -7.41
C LEU A 231 9.94 0.86 -6.74
N THR A 232 10.96 1.13 -7.54
CA THR A 232 12.30 1.48 -7.07
C THR A 232 12.85 2.71 -7.77
N GLU A 233 13.48 3.59 -6.99
CA GLU A 233 14.22 4.75 -7.51
C GLU A 233 15.62 4.33 -7.95
N HIS A 234 16.00 4.64 -9.21
CA HIS A 234 17.31 4.31 -9.77
C HIS A 234 18.19 5.56 -9.91
N SER A 235 18.51 6.21 -8.79
CA SER A 235 19.50 7.28 -8.77
C SER A 235 20.92 6.70 -8.66
N ALA A 236 21.83 7.15 -9.54
CA ALA A 236 23.18 6.58 -9.68
C ALA A 236 24.03 6.59 -8.38
N GLY A 237 23.70 7.45 -7.41
CA GLY A 237 24.39 7.52 -6.11
C GLY A 237 23.81 6.60 -5.02
N ARG A 238 22.69 5.91 -5.28
CA ARG A 238 21.94 5.16 -4.26
C ARG A 238 22.44 3.73 -4.13
N LYS A 239 23.04 3.42 -2.97
CA LYS A 239 23.46 2.06 -2.59
C LYS A 239 22.26 1.26 -2.07
N GLN A 240 21.47 0.69 -2.98
CA GLN A 240 20.25 -0.06 -2.65
C GLN A 240 20.39 -1.55 -3.00
N CYS A 241 19.85 -2.40 -2.13
CA CYS A 241 19.63 -3.82 -2.38
C CYS A 241 18.15 -4.14 -2.17
N ILE A 242 17.65 -5.19 -2.84
CA ILE A 242 16.29 -5.72 -2.64
C ILE A 242 16.42 -7.14 -2.11
N ALA A 243 15.74 -7.43 -1.01
CA ALA A 243 15.68 -8.77 -0.44
C ALA A 243 14.31 -9.40 -0.77
N VAL A 244 14.31 -10.59 -1.38
CA VAL A 244 13.12 -11.38 -1.64
C VAL A 244 13.08 -12.52 -0.62
N VAL A 245 12.12 -12.47 0.30
CA VAL A 245 12.01 -13.43 1.41
C VAL A 245 10.78 -14.31 1.21
N PRO A 246 10.93 -15.64 1.09
CA PRO A 246 9.81 -16.56 0.98
C PRO A 246 9.11 -16.65 2.35
N GLN A 247 7.90 -16.14 2.43
CA GLN A 247 7.09 -16.07 3.65
C GLN A 247 5.61 -15.97 3.27
N TYR A 248 4.73 -16.00 4.27
CA TYR A 248 3.34 -15.55 4.13
C TYR A 248 3.23 -14.26 3.31
N GLU A 249 2.24 -14.23 2.43
CA GLU A 249 2.05 -13.15 1.48
C GLU A 249 1.76 -11.83 2.21
N SER A 250 2.69 -10.89 2.08
CA SER A 250 2.57 -9.53 2.60
C SER A 250 2.85 -8.56 1.47
N TYR A 251 1.89 -7.68 1.20
CA TYR A 251 1.99 -6.65 0.16
C TYR A 251 2.70 -5.38 0.67
N HIS A 252 3.43 -5.47 1.79
CA HIS A 252 4.14 -4.35 2.40
C HIS A 252 5.63 -4.35 2.01
N LEU A 253 6.07 -3.25 1.39
CA LEU A 253 7.49 -2.98 1.20
C LEU A 253 8.07 -2.33 2.46
N GLN A 254 9.01 -3.03 3.09
CA GLN A 254 9.74 -2.50 4.24
C GLN A 254 10.96 -1.70 3.77
N LYS A 255 11.12 -0.48 4.31
CA LYS A 255 12.27 0.38 4.04
C LYS A 255 13.23 0.30 5.22
N TRP A 256 14.44 -0.18 4.96
CA TRP A 256 15.53 -0.23 5.93
C TRP A 256 16.65 0.71 5.48
N MET A 257 17.11 1.58 6.38
CA MET A 257 18.13 2.58 6.08
C MET A 257 19.15 2.66 7.21
N ARG A 258 20.41 2.98 6.87
CA ARG A 258 21.44 3.35 7.85
C ARG A 258 21.36 4.84 8.16
N ALA A 259 20.18 5.29 8.60
CA ALA A 259 19.93 6.69 8.92
C ALA A 259 20.33 6.95 10.38
N HIS A 260 21.30 7.83 10.62
CA HIS A 260 21.74 8.15 11.97
C HIS A 260 20.60 8.79 12.78
N PRO A 261 20.27 8.30 14.00
CA PRO A 261 19.08 8.74 14.73
C PRO A 261 19.03 10.24 15.03
N GLN A 262 20.21 10.85 15.28
CA GLN A 262 20.31 12.25 15.70
C GLN A 262 20.54 13.23 14.56
N SER A 263 21.29 12.85 13.51
CA SER A 263 21.68 13.78 12.44
C SER A 263 20.74 13.71 11.24
N GLY A 264 19.90 12.66 11.15
CA GLY A 264 19.04 12.42 10.00
C GLY A 264 19.84 12.26 8.70
N LYS A 265 21.12 11.88 8.78
CA LYS A 265 21.96 11.60 7.61
C LYS A 265 22.20 10.10 7.47
N LEU A 266 22.43 9.66 6.23
CA LEU A 266 22.96 8.33 5.98
C LEU A 266 24.38 8.21 6.55
N ASP A 267 24.62 7.14 7.30
CA ASP A 267 25.91 6.81 7.89
C ASP A 267 26.16 5.31 7.73
N THR A 268 27.22 4.93 7.03
CA THR A 268 27.53 3.51 6.80
C THR A 268 28.01 2.79 8.05
N ALA A 269 28.46 3.52 9.09
CA ALA A 269 28.93 2.94 10.34
C ALA A 269 27.79 2.43 11.23
N VAL A 270 26.56 2.95 11.06
CA VAL A 270 25.40 2.50 11.83
C VAL A 270 24.68 1.32 11.15
N PRO A 271 24.05 0.41 11.90
CA PRO A 271 23.29 -0.70 11.33
C PRO A 271 22.06 -0.22 10.51
N LEU A 272 21.56 -1.08 9.64
CA LEU A 272 20.26 -0.86 8.98
C LEU A 272 19.16 -0.89 10.06
N ARG A 273 18.27 0.10 10.03
CA ARG A 273 17.07 0.14 10.88
C ARG A 273 15.82 0.34 10.04
N LEU A 274 14.70 -0.17 10.55
CA LEU A 274 13.39 0.09 9.96
C LEU A 274 13.10 1.60 10.05
N VAL A 275 12.69 2.19 8.93
CA VAL A 275 12.34 3.61 8.85
C VAL A 275 10.94 3.80 8.28
N SER A 276 10.31 4.91 8.66
CA SER A 276 9.01 5.29 8.11
C SER A 276 9.12 5.75 6.65
N ARG A 277 7.98 5.79 5.95
CA ARG A 277 7.87 6.38 4.60
C ARG A 277 8.35 7.84 4.55
N GLY A 278 8.34 8.53 5.69
CA GLY A 278 8.74 9.91 5.80
C GLY A 278 10.25 10.17 5.78
N HIS A 279 11.09 9.14 5.72
CA HIS A 279 12.53 9.32 5.56
C HIS A 279 12.90 9.54 4.09
N ALA A 280 13.47 10.70 3.79
CA ALA A 280 14.06 11.05 2.51
C ALA A 280 15.31 10.21 2.21
N ASP A 281 15.75 10.23 0.96
CA ASP A 281 16.86 9.42 0.48
C ASP A 281 18.20 9.75 1.12
N ASN A 282 18.39 10.98 1.61
CA ASN A 282 19.57 11.39 2.36
C ASN A 282 19.53 10.99 3.85
N GLY A 283 18.46 10.32 4.29
CA GLY A 283 18.21 9.91 5.68
C GLY A 283 17.36 10.88 6.49
N ARG A 284 17.01 12.07 5.95
CA ARG A 284 16.29 13.10 6.70
C ARG A 284 14.85 12.68 6.93
N GLN A 285 14.35 12.86 8.14
CA GLN A 285 12.93 12.66 8.44
C GLN A 285 12.15 13.93 8.07
N ASN A 286 11.33 13.84 7.02
CA ASN A 286 10.49 14.96 6.56
C ASN A 286 9.19 15.09 7.37
N PHE A 287 8.76 14.01 8.03
CA PHE A 287 7.54 13.98 8.83
C PHE A 287 7.92 13.62 10.27
N ILE A 288 8.40 14.64 10.97
CA ILE A 288 8.64 14.56 12.41
C ILE A 288 7.26 14.68 13.06
N PRO A 289 6.92 13.83 14.05
CA PRO A 289 5.71 14.04 14.83
C PRO A 289 5.68 15.47 15.39
N PRO A 290 4.54 16.16 15.35
CA PRO A 290 4.43 17.53 15.85
C PRO A 290 4.85 17.60 17.32
N ALA A 291 5.55 18.67 17.69
CA ALA A 291 5.90 18.96 19.07
C ALA A 291 4.65 19.43 19.84
N LEU A 292 4.75 19.47 21.17
CA LEU A 292 3.66 19.95 22.02
C LEU A 292 3.28 21.41 21.70
N GLU A 293 4.25 22.25 21.34
CA GLU A 293 3.96 23.64 20.95
C GLU A 293 3.19 23.73 19.63
N ASP A 294 3.50 22.86 18.66
CA ASP A 294 2.73 22.77 17.41
C ASP A 294 1.27 22.36 17.71
N ALA A 295 1.09 21.42 18.64
CA ALA A 295 -0.24 20.99 19.08
C ALA A 295 -1.00 22.12 19.78
N ARG A 296 -0.33 22.91 20.64
CA ARG A 296 -0.95 24.07 21.30
C ARG A 296 -1.36 25.15 20.30
N GLN A 297 -0.52 25.45 19.32
CA GLN A 297 -0.88 26.39 18.26
C GLN A 297 -2.10 25.90 17.46
N ALA A 298 -2.14 24.61 17.12
CA ALA A 298 -3.30 24.03 16.46
C ALA A 298 -4.57 24.06 17.34
N TRP A 299 -4.44 23.92 18.66
CA TRP A 299 -5.57 24.06 19.59
C TRP A 299 -6.15 25.46 19.62
N GLU A 300 -5.33 26.51 19.54
CA GLU A 300 -5.85 27.89 19.47
C GLU A 300 -6.66 28.12 18.19
N VAL A 301 -6.20 27.59 17.05
CA VAL A 301 -6.94 27.63 15.78
C VAL A 301 -8.25 26.84 15.89
N LEU A 302 -8.21 25.64 16.46
CA LEU A 302 -9.39 24.82 16.67
C LEU A 302 -10.39 25.49 17.60
N LYS A 303 -9.90 26.12 18.68
CA LYS A 303 -10.74 26.86 19.61
C LYS A 303 -11.43 28.03 18.91
N GLN A 304 -10.70 28.82 18.12
CA GLN A 304 -11.29 29.90 17.33
C GLN A 304 -12.38 29.39 16.39
N TYR A 305 -12.13 28.27 15.70
CA TYR A 305 -13.14 27.62 14.86
C TYR A 305 -14.38 27.24 15.66
N LEU A 306 -14.22 26.54 16.80
CA LEU A 306 -15.32 26.08 17.64
C LEU A 306 -16.12 27.24 18.26
N ASP A 307 -15.42 28.28 18.71
CA ASP A 307 -16.02 29.48 19.31
C ASP A 307 -16.79 30.32 18.27
N SER A 308 -16.46 30.21 16.97
CA SER A 308 -17.13 30.96 15.90
C SER A 308 -18.25 30.20 15.17
N VAL A 309 -18.40 28.88 15.38
CA VAL A 309 -19.35 28.04 14.62
C VAL A 309 -20.76 28.61 14.62
N ASP A 310 -21.30 28.98 15.77
CA ASP A 310 -22.69 29.45 15.86
C ASP A 310 -22.89 30.76 15.08
N ALA A 311 -21.95 31.70 15.19
CA ALA A 311 -21.99 32.95 14.45
C ALA A 311 -21.88 32.72 12.93
N VAL A 312 -20.97 31.84 12.50
CA VAL A 312 -20.82 31.43 11.09
C VAL A 312 -22.12 30.82 10.57
N LEU A 313 -22.78 29.95 11.36
CA LEU A 313 -24.04 29.34 10.97
C LEU A 313 -25.17 30.36 10.86
N GLU A 314 -25.24 31.34 11.76
CA GLU A 314 -26.19 32.45 11.69
C GLU A 314 -25.97 33.32 10.43
N GLU A 315 -24.71 33.61 10.08
CA GLU A 315 -24.33 34.36 8.88
C GLU A 315 -24.64 33.58 7.58
N LEU A 316 -24.35 32.27 7.55
CA LEU A 316 -24.56 31.42 6.38
C LEU A 316 -26.03 31.11 6.12
N LYS A 317 -26.85 30.97 7.16
CA LYS A 317 -28.26 30.57 7.04
C LYS A 317 -29.04 31.34 5.97
N PRO A 318 -29.09 32.68 5.96
CA PRO A 318 -29.83 33.42 4.93
C PRO A 318 -29.26 33.23 3.52
N LEU A 319 -27.94 33.03 3.37
CA LEU A 319 -27.32 32.77 2.07
C LEU A 319 -27.76 31.41 1.54
N LEU A 320 -27.74 30.39 2.40
CA LEU A 320 -28.11 29.01 2.05
C LEU A 320 -29.61 28.90 1.73
N GLU A 321 -30.48 29.56 2.50
CA GLU A 321 -31.92 29.60 2.24
C GLU A 321 -32.26 30.27 0.90
N ASN A 322 -31.47 31.25 0.46
CA ASN A 322 -31.68 31.95 -0.80
C ASN A 322 -31.26 31.14 -2.04
N ILE A 323 -30.24 30.29 -1.93
CA ILE A 323 -29.70 29.52 -3.06
C ILE A 323 -30.21 28.08 -3.12
N ALA A 324 -30.87 27.59 -2.07
CA ALA A 324 -31.30 26.20 -2.00
C ALA A 324 -32.32 25.88 -3.11
N ILE A 325 -32.01 24.87 -3.93
CA ILE A 325 -32.93 24.30 -4.92
C ILE A 325 -33.30 22.91 -4.43
N GLU A 326 -34.59 22.63 -4.25
CA GLU A 326 -35.08 21.33 -3.75
C GLU A 326 -34.34 20.90 -2.47
N ASN A 327 -34.12 21.84 -1.55
CA ASN A 327 -33.37 21.63 -0.31
C ASN A 327 -31.92 21.15 -0.51
N THR A 328 -31.33 21.47 -1.66
CA THR A 328 -29.96 21.09 -2.05
C THR A 328 -29.12 22.33 -2.30
N VAL A 329 -27.92 22.33 -1.70
CA VAL A 329 -26.86 23.33 -1.93
C VAL A 329 -25.58 22.58 -2.31
N ILE A 330 -24.84 23.12 -3.27
CA ILE A 330 -23.54 22.62 -3.69
C ILE A 330 -22.47 23.51 -3.06
N VAL A 331 -21.60 22.93 -2.24
CA VAL A 331 -20.53 23.65 -1.57
C VAL A 331 -19.21 23.44 -2.32
N MET A 332 -18.55 24.54 -2.65
CA MET A 332 -17.21 24.55 -3.22
C MET A 332 -16.27 25.36 -2.34
N VAL A 333 -14.97 25.06 -2.41
CA VAL A 333 -13.93 25.81 -1.71
C VAL A 333 -12.90 26.26 -2.73
N VAL A 334 -12.45 27.51 -2.63
CA VAL A 334 -11.36 28.07 -3.43
C VAL A 334 -10.29 28.60 -2.50
N ASN A 335 -9.15 27.93 -2.55
CA ASN A 335 -7.94 28.34 -1.83
C ASN A 335 -7.24 29.48 -2.58
N PHE A 336 -6.46 30.25 -1.84
CA PHE A 336 -5.64 31.34 -2.34
C PHE A 336 -4.77 30.88 -3.52
N GLY A 337 -4.81 31.65 -4.61
CA GLY A 337 -4.06 31.35 -5.84
C GLY A 337 -4.65 30.24 -6.72
N GLN A 338 -5.86 29.74 -6.45
CA GLN A 338 -6.55 28.72 -7.26
C GLN A 338 -7.76 29.28 -8.04
N THR A 339 -7.80 30.60 -8.22
CA THR A 339 -8.87 31.33 -8.91
C THR A 339 -9.04 30.92 -10.38
N GLU A 340 -7.96 30.55 -11.07
CA GLU A 340 -8.01 30.06 -12.45
C GLU A 340 -8.84 28.77 -12.59
N LEU A 341 -8.77 27.87 -11.60
CA LEU A 341 -9.57 26.64 -11.61
C LEU A 341 -11.06 26.93 -11.44
N LEU A 342 -11.41 27.91 -10.59
CA LEU A 342 -12.79 28.36 -10.43
C LEU A 342 -13.35 28.93 -11.75
N MET A 343 -12.59 29.80 -12.42
CA MET A 343 -12.98 30.34 -13.72
C MET A 343 -13.20 29.25 -14.76
N ASN A 344 -12.27 28.30 -14.87
CA ASN A 344 -12.37 27.19 -15.79
C ASN A 344 -13.61 26.33 -15.51
N PHE A 345 -13.90 26.05 -14.23
CA PHE A 345 -15.11 25.33 -13.82
C PHE A 345 -16.38 26.08 -14.24
N VAL A 346 -16.51 27.36 -13.89
CA VAL A 346 -17.72 28.15 -14.20
C VAL A 346 -17.93 28.24 -15.71
N CYS A 347 -16.88 28.52 -16.48
CA CYS A 347 -16.96 28.58 -17.94
C CYS A 347 -17.37 27.23 -18.54
N ALA A 348 -16.79 26.11 -18.07
CA ALA A 348 -17.13 24.78 -18.55
C ALA A 348 -18.58 24.40 -18.20
N ALA A 349 -19.03 24.69 -16.98
CA ALA A 349 -20.39 24.43 -16.54
C ALA A 349 -21.43 25.24 -17.34
N LYS A 350 -21.21 26.55 -17.51
CA LYS A 350 -22.06 27.42 -18.33
C LYS A 350 -22.10 26.97 -19.79
N SER A 351 -20.97 26.55 -20.37
CA SER A 351 -20.93 26.02 -21.74
C SER A 351 -21.77 24.76 -21.94
N ARG A 352 -22.03 24.03 -20.85
CA ARG A 352 -22.86 22.82 -20.81
C ARG A 352 -24.28 23.08 -20.30
N SER A 353 -24.66 24.34 -20.13
CA SER A 353 -25.97 24.75 -19.61
C SER A 353 -26.28 24.15 -18.23
N LEU A 354 -25.27 23.96 -17.39
CA LEU A 354 -25.47 23.57 -16.00
C LEU A 354 -25.91 24.79 -15.19
N ASP A 355 -26.96 24.62 -14.39
CA ASP A 355 -27.41 25.61 -13.42
C ASP A 355 -26.43 25.65 -12.24
N LEU A 356 -25.98 26.85 -11.89
CA LEU A 356 -25.04 27.10 -10.79
C LEU A 356 -25.66 27.96 -9.69
N SER A 357 -26.96 28.23 -9.76
CA SER A 357 -27.65 29.11 -8.81
C SER A 357 -27.71 28.55 -7.38
N ASN A 358 -27.56 27.23 -7.21
CA ASN A 358 -27.45 26.58 -5.90
C ASN A 358 -26.00 26.31 -5.44
N VAL A 359 -25.01 26.95 -6.07
CA VAL A 359 -23.60 26.82 -5.71
C VAL A 359 -23.17 27.96 -4.78
N ILE A 360 -22.56 27.61 -3.65
CA ILE A 360 -21.84 28.53 -2.76
C ILE A 360 -20.34 28.21 -2.77
N VAL A 361 -19.52 29.25 -2.86
CA VAL A 361 -18.06 29.14 -2.84
C VAL A 361 -17.51 29.73 -1.55
N PHE A 362 -16.89 28.90 -0.73
CA PHE A 362 -16.08 29.33 0.40
C PHE A 362 -14.71 29.75 -0.10
N THR A 363 -14.34 30.99 0.15
CA THR A 363 -13.09 31.58 -0.34
C THR A 363 -12.15 31.87 0.83
N THR A 364 -10.85 31.70 0.64
CA THR A 364 -9.84 31.95 1.68
C THR A 364 -9.37 33.41 1.76
N ASP A 365 -9.76 34.24 0.79
CA ASP A 365 -9.30 35.61 0.63
C ASP A 365 -10.31 36.44 -0.17
N GLN A 366 -10.24 37.77 -0.01
CA GLN A 366 -11.16 38.72 -0.63
C GLN A 366 -11.08 38.72 -2.17
N GLU A 367 -9.90 38.52 -2.76
CA GLU A 367 -9.74 38.51 -4.23
C GLU A 367 -10.52 37.35 -4.85
N SER A 368 -10.43 36.16 -4.24
CA SER A 368 -11.20 35.00 -4.62
C SER A 368 -12.72 35.23 -4.45
N THR A 369 -13.15 35.95 -3.40
CA THR A 369 -14.55 36.32 -3.17
C THR A 369 -15.10 37.21 -4.29
N ASP A 370 -14.34 38.26 -4.62
CA ASP A 370 -14.71 39.23 -5.65
C ASP A 370 -14.82 38.56 -7.01
N LEU A 371 -13.88 37.66 -7.33
CA LEU A 371 -13.91 36.88 -8.56
C LEU A 371 -15.12 35.95 -8.61
N ALA A 372 -15.35 35.13 -7.57
CA ALA A 372 -16.49 34.21 -7.52
C ALA A 372 -17.83 34.95 -7.71
N THR A 373 -17.97 36.11 -7.05
CA THR A 373 -19.15 36.97 -7.18
C THR A 373 -19.28 37.54 -8.60
N SER A 374 -18.17 37.99 -9.21
CA SER A 374 -18.17 38.51 -10.59
C SER A 374 -18.55 37.45 -11.64
N LEU A 375 -18.29 36.17 -11.35
CA LEU A 375 -18.67 35.03 -12.17
C LEU A 375 -20.16 34.64 -12.00
N GLY A 376 -20.87 35.29 -11.08
CA GLY A 376 -22.29 35.08 -10.79
C GLY A 376 -22.56 33.93 -9.82
N LEU A 377 -21.58 33.58 -8.97
CA LEU A 377 -21.77 32.60 -7.88
C LEU A 377 -22.03 33.34 -6.56
N THR A 378 -22.68 32.65 -5.62
CA THR A 378 -22.70 33.08 -4.23
C THR A 378 -21.36 32.72 -3.59
N ALA A 379 -20.72 33.69 -2.94
CA ALA A 379 -19.44 33.50 -2.26
C ALA A 379 -19.56 33.83 -0.77
N TYR A 380 -18.81 33.12 0.05
CA TYR A 380 -18.68 33.37 1.48
C TYR A 380 -17.21 33.41 1.87
N TYR A 381 -16.82 34.51 2.52
CA TYR A 381 -15.48 34.71 3.02
C TYR A 381 -15.54 34.97 4.52
N ASP A 382 -14.91 34.09 5.29
CA ASP A 382 -14.73 34.29 6.72
C ASP A 382 -13.44 35.07 6.98
N GLN A 383 -13.57 36.31 7.46
CA GLN A 383 -12.45 37.21 7.75
C GLN A 383 -11.79 36.94 9.12
N ARG A 384 -12.39 36.08 9.94
CA ARG A 384 -11.97 35.83 11.33
C ARG A 384 -10.61 35.14 11.44
#